data_AF-L0PH10-F1
#
_entry.id   AF-L0PH10-F1
#
_cell.length_a   1.000
_cell.length_b   1.000
_cell.length_c   1.000
_cell.angle_alpha   90.00
_cell.angle_beta   90.00
_cell.angle_gamma   90.00
#
_symmetry.space_group_name_H-M   'P 1'
#
loop_
_entity.id
_entity.type
_entity.pdbx_description
1 polymer ?
#
loop_
_entity_poly.entity_id
_entity_poly.type
_entity_poly.pdbx_seq_one_letter_code
_entity_poly.pdbx_strand_id
1 'polypeptide(L)'
;MGIEDPNDAFWLAQVYYHTGHYARARGLLMNRYLLEISVACRYLAALCLFKLSKWQEALDLLEEQNPYRQEVLSETVAKNPDGGVKFEASICYLRGVLYTNLNKFDKAKECYKEALVIDAKCYEAFEQLISNNLMTAEEGMKD
;
A
#
# COMPACT_ATOMS: atom_id res chain seq x y z
N MET A 1 9.84 -22.82 16.31
CA MET A 1 10.68 -22.74 15.11
C MET A 1 9.96 -21.78 14.17
N GLY A 2 10.30 -20.49 14.24
CA GLY A 2 9.65 -19.48 13.41
C GLY A 2 10.17 -19.58 11.97
N ILE A 3 9.39 -19.14 10.99
CA ILE A 3 9.93 -18.95 9.65
C ILE A 3 10.90 -17.77 9.74
N GLU A 4 12.19 -18.05 9.60
CA GLU A 4 13.27 -17.05 9.68
C GLU A 4 13.51 -16.37 8.33
N ASP A 5 13.18 -17.05 7.22
CA ASP A 5 13.34 -16.51 5.87
C ASP A 5 12.11 -15.69 5.43
N PRO A 6 12.27 -14.41 5.04
CA PRO A 6 11.15 -13.57 4.62
C PRO A 6 10.44 -14.04 3.36
N ASN A 7 11.13 -14.69 2.42
CA ASN A 7 10.50 -15.18 1.20
C ASN A 7 9.59 -16.37 1.51
N ASP A 8 10.04 -17.31 2.33
CA ASP A 8 9.21 -18.44 2.78
C ASP A 8 7.97 -17.94 3.53
N ALA A 9 8.14 -16.95 4.41
CA ALA A 9 7.04 -16.35 5.15
C ALA A 9 6.05 -15.64 4.21
N PHE A 10 6.58 -14.91 3.21
CA PHE A 10 5.79 -14.23 2.20
C PHE A 10 4.97 -15.22 1.35
N TRP A 11 5.60 -16.26 0.78
CA TRP A 11 4.92 -17.23 -0.07
C TRP A 11 3.86 -18.01 0.70
N LEU A 12 4.14 -18.42 1.94
CA LEU A 12 3.13 -19.07 2.78
C LEU A 12 1.97 -18.12 3.10
N ALA A 13 2.26 -16.85 3.43
CA ALA A 13 1.22 -15.85 3.66
C ALA A 13 0.39 -15.57 2.40
N GLN A 14 0.98 -15.61 1.21
CA GLN A 14 0.25 -15.46 -0.05
C GLN A 14 -0.76 -16.60 -0.25
N VAL A 15 -0.39 -17.84 0.05
CA VAL A 15 -1.34 -18.98 0.00
C VAL A 15 -2.51 -18.73 0.96
N TYR A 16 -2.25 -18.28 2.19
CA TYR A 16 -3.32 -17.91 3.11
C TYR A 16 -4.17 -16.75 2.59
N TYR A 17 -3.56 -15.74 1.96
CA TYR A 17 -4.28 -14.60 1.39
C TYR A 17 -5.23 -15.02 0.26
N HIS A 18 -4.73 -15.78 -0.72
CA HIS A 18 -5.53 -16.22 -1.88
C HIS A 18 -6.62 -17.22 -1.50
N THR A 19 -6.46 -17.93 -0.39
CA THR A 19 -7.51 -18.81 0.17
C THR A 19 -8.47 -18.08 1.14
N GLY A 20 -8.36 -16.76 1.28
CA GLY A 20 -9.24 -15.94 2.13
C GLY A 20 -8.94 -15.97 3.63
N HIS A 21 -7.86 -16.63 4.06
CA HIS A 21 -7.45 -16.73 5.46
C HIS A 21 -6.61 -15.51 5.92
N TYR A 22 -7.14 -14.30 5.73
CA TYR A 22 -6.42 -13.04 5.96
C TYR A 22 -5.88 -12.88 7.39
N ALA A 23 -6.64 -13.34 8.40
CA ALA A 23 -6.20 -13.26 9.80
C ALA A 23 -4.98 -14.15 10.10
N ARG A 24 -4.89 -15.32 9.45
CA ARG A 24 -3.74 -16.23 9.56
C ARG A 24 -2.53 -15.67 8.83
N ALA A 25 -2.73 -15.20 7.59
CA ALA A 25 -1.68 -14.53 6.81
C ALA A 25 -1.08 -13.35 7.59
N ARG A 26 -1.95 -12.48 8.13
CA ARG A 26 -1.53 -11.37 9.00
C ARG A 26 -0.79 -11.89 10.24
N GLY A 27 -1.30 -12.90 10.94
CA GLY A 27 -0.65 -13.45 12.14
C GLY A 27 0.75 -13.99 11.88
N LEU A 28 0.98 -14.58 10.71
CA LEU A 28 2.30 -15.03 10.26
C LEU A 28 3.24 -13.85 9.97
N LEU A 29 2.74 -12.82 9.29
CA LEU A 29 3.54 -11.68 8.83
C LEU A 29 3.78 -10.60 9.88
N MET A 30 2.96 -10.54 10.94
CA MET A 30 3.07 -9.59 12.06
C MET A 30 4.22 -9.95 13.01
N ASN A 31 5.39 -10.19 12.43
CA ASN A 31 6.67 -10.37 13.11
C ASN A 31 7.53 -9.15 12.82
N ARG A 32 7.99 -8.46 13.87
CA ARG A 32 8.75 -7.20 13.76
C ARG A 32 9.94 -7.33 12.81
N TYR A 33 10.68 -8.45 12.88
CA TYR A 33 11.81 -8.69 11.99
C TYR A 33 11.38 -8.72 10.52
N LEU A 34 10.36 -9.50 10.18
CA LEU A 34 9.84 -9.61 8.82
C LEU A 34 9.32 -8.28 8.28
N LEU A 35 8.61 -7.52 9.11
CA LEU A 35 8.08 -6.22 8.76
C LEU A 35 9.18 -5.18 8.54
N GLU A 36 10.31 -5.29 9.24
CA GLU A 36 11.46 -4.40 9.10
C GLU A 36 12.23 -4.67 7.80
N ILE A 37 12.51 -5.95 7.50
CA ILE A 37 13.43 -6.31 6.42
C ILE A 37 12.78 -6.59 5.06
N SER A 38 11.47 -6.86 5.01
CA SER A 38 10.78 -7.21 3.76
C SER A 38 9.59 -6.29 3.48
N VAL A 39 9.75 -5.46 2.45
CA VAL A 39 8.68 -4.60 1.92
C VAL A 39 7.49 -5.46 1.43
N ALA A 40 7.77 -6.61 0.82
CA ALA A 40 6.73 -7.52 0.35
C ALA A 40 5.90 -8.10 1.51
N CYS A 41 6.54 -8.50 2.62
CA CYS A 41 5.85 -8.95 3.83
C CYS A 41 5.01 -7.84 4.45
N ARG A 42 5.57 -6.63 4.56
CA ARG A 42 4.85 -5.45 5.09
C ARG A 42 3.62 -5.11 4.25
N TYR A 43 3.79 -5.06 2.94
CA TYR A 43 2.71 -4.78 1.99
C TYR A 43 1.60 -5.83 2.06
N LEU A 44 1.96 -7.12 2.05
CA LEU A 44 0.97 -8.20 2.14
C LEU A 44 0.24 -8.21 3.49
N ALA A 45 0.93 -7.87 4.58
CA ALA A 45 0.31 -7.71 5.89
C ALA A 45 -0.69 -6.53 5.92
N ALA A 46 -0.35 -5.40 5.28
CA ALA A 46 -1.27 -4.28 5.11
C ALA A 46 -2.49 -4.66 4.26
N LEU A 47 -2.30 -5.42 3.17
CA LEU A 47 -3.41 -5.97 2.38
C LEU A 47 -4.31 -6.90 3.20
N CYS A 48 -3.74 -7.71 4.10
CA CYS A 48 -4.54 -8.54 5.01
C CYS A 48 -5.36 -7.68 5.98
N LEU A 49 -4.76 -6.62 6.55
CA LEU A 49 -5.46 -5.68 7.42
C LEU A 49 -6.59 -4.95 6.68
N PHE A 50 -6.35 -4.55 5.43
CA PHE A 50 -7.37 -4.01 4.53
C PHE A 50 -8.51 -5.02 4.34
N LYS A 51 -8.23 -6.28 3.98
CA LYS A 51 -9.28 -7.31 3.84
C LYS A 51 -10.07 -7.59 5.14
N LEU A 52 -9.52 -7.21 6.29
CA LEU A 52 -10.14 -7.32 7.61
C LEU A 52 -10.80 -6.01 8.08
N SER A 53 -10.88 -4.99 7.23
CA SER A 53 -11.41 -3.67 7.54
C SER A 53 -10.72 -2.92 8.67
N LYS A 54 -9.45 -3.27 8.95
CA LYS A 54 -8.60 -2.65 9.98
C LYS A 54 -7.79 -1.52 9.35
N TRP A 55 -8.49 -0.48 8.88
CA TRP A 55 -7.90 0.57 8.04
C TRP A 55 -6.80 1.35 8.73
N GLN A 56 -7.02 1.76 9.99
CA GLN A 56 -6.04 2.54 10.75
C GLN A 56 -4.79 1.72 11.04
N GLU A 57 -4.91 0.46 11.49
CA GLU A 57 -3.76 -0.44 11.69
C GLU A 57 -2.96 -0.65 10.39
N ALA A 58 -3.65 -0.78 9.25
CA ALA A 58 -2.99 -0.92 7.95
C ALA A 58 -2.22 0.35 7.57
N LEU A 59 -2.80 1.52 7.85
CA LEU A 59 -2.17 2.80 7.58
C LEU A 59 -0.95 3.01 8.47
N ASP A 60 -1.07 2.76 9.77
CA ASP A 60 0.05 2.87 10.73
C ASP A 60 1.23 1.98 10.29
N LEU A 61 0.94 0.74 9.86
CA LEU A 61 1.95 -0.18 9.34
C LEU A 61 2.70 0.36 8.10
N LEU A 62 2.01 1.11 7.24
CA LEU A 62 2.57 1.67 6.01
C LEU A 62 3.21 3.06 6.23
N GLU A 63 2.75 3.83 7.22
CA GLU A 63 3.19 5.20 7.50
C GLU A 63 4.35 5.28 8.48
N GLU A 64 4.43 4.37 9.46
CA GLU A 64 5.56 4.30 10.41
C GLU A 64 6.91 4.11 9.71
N GLN A 65 6.90 3.71 8.43
CA GLN A 65 8.06 3.54 7.58
C GLN A 65 7.79 4.03 6.16
N ASN A 66 7.44 5.31 5.99
CA ASN A 66 7.46 5.97 4.67
C ASN A 66 8.76 6.78 4.47
N PRO A 67 9.91 6.12 4.17
CA PRO A 67 11.16 6.82 3.85
C PRO A 67 11.08 7.63 2.54
N TYR A 68 10.04 7.42 1.73
CA TYR A 68 9.96 7.94 0.37
C TYR A 68 9.42 9.37 0.27
N ARG A 69 9.00 9.97 1.39
CA ARG A 69 8.61 11.40 1.42
C ARG A 69 9.80 12.34 1.14
N GLN A 70 11.04 11.85 1.21
CA GLN A 70 12.26 12.64 0.98
C GLN A 70 13.13 12.18 -0.21
N GLU A 71 12.85 11.03 -0.84
CA GLU A 71 13.68 10.50 -1.93
C GLU A 71 12.94 10.34 -3.26
N VAL A 72 12.10 11.31 -3.64
CA VAL A 72 11.59 11.39 -5.02
C VAL A 72 12.68 11.85 -6.01
N LEU A 73 13.95 11.99 -5.57
CA LEU A 73 15.08 12.44 -6.39
C LEU A 73 16.37 11.61 -6.22
N SER A 74 16.31 10.38 -5.68
CA SER A 74 17.50 9.52 -5.62
C SER A 74 17.40 8.37 -6.62
N GLU A 75 18.26 8.42 -7.65
CA GLU A 75 18.37 7.47 -8.77
C GLU A 75 18.80 6.03 -8.37
N THR A 76 18.45 5.54 -7.17
CA THR A 76 19.06 4.32 -6.59
C THR A 76 18.08 3.32 -5.99
N VAL A 77 16.77 3.39 -6.27
CA VAL A 77 15.87 2.27 -5.91
C VAL A 77 16.01 1.18 -6.97
N ALA A 78 16.64 0.08 -6.56
CA ALA A 78 16.98 -1.10 -7.33
C ALA A 78 16.02 -1.37 -8.49
N LYS A 79 16.57 -1.44 -9.71
CA LYS A 79 15.89 -2.03 -10.86
C LYS A 79 15.47 -3.44 -10.44
N ASN A 80 14.18 -3.67 -10.18
CA ASN A 80 13.62 -5.00 -10.22
C ASN A 80 13.80 -5.47 -11.69
N PRO A 81 14.65 -6.48 -11.96
CA PRO A 81 14.94 -6.91 -13.33
C PRO A 81 13.71 -7.48 -14.05
N ASP A 82 12.64 -7.77 -13.30
CA ASP A 82 11.46 -8.49 -13.78
C ASP A 82 10.34 -7.58 -14.33
N GLY A 83 10.51 -6.26 -14.28
CA GLY A 83 9.52 -5.31 -14.85
C GLY A 83 8.16 -5.30 -14.17
N GLY A 84 8.03 -5.89 -12.97
CA GLY A 84 6.82 -5.89 -12.15
C GLY A 84 6.49 -4.52 -11.55
N VAL A 85 5.23 -4.35 -11.13
CA VAL A 85 4.74 -3.13 -10.45
C VAL A 85 5.63 -2.84 -9.24
N LYS A 86 6.14 -1.62 -9.19
CA LYS A 86 6.92 -1.13 -8.06
C LYS A 86 6.07 -1.21 -6.79
N PHE A 87 6.55 -1.92 -5.76
CA PHE A 87 5.84 -2.02 -4.48
C PHE A 87 5.52 -0.62 -3.94
N GLU A 88 6.34 0.37 -4.25
CA GLU A 88 6.18 1.78 -3.93
C GLU A 88 4.86 2.35 -4.49
N ALA A 89 4.60 2.18 -5.79
CA ALA A 89 3.34 2.62 -6.40
C ALA A 89 2.14 1.89 -5.79
N SER A 90 2.28 0.58 -5.56
CA SER A 90 1.24 -0.25 -4.93
C SER A 90 0.93 0.18 -3.49
N ILE A 91 1.96 0.59 -2.73
CA ILE A 91 1.83 1.10 -1.37
C ILE A 91 1.16 2.47 -1.38
N CYS A 92 1.56 3.40 -2.26
CA CYS A 92 0.91 4.70 -2.39
C CYS A 92 -0.57 4.55 -2.77
N TYR A 93 -0.89 3.67 -3.73
CA TYR A 93 -2.26 3.34 -4.08
C TYR A 93 -3.04 2.80 -2.87
N LEU A 94 -2.50 1.79 -2.16
CA LEU A 94 -3.15 1.21 -1.00
C LEU A 94 -3.37 2.25 0.12
N ARG A 95 -2.40 3.15 0.37
CA ARG A 95 -2.57 4.28 1.30
C ARG A 95 -3.72 5.19 0.88
N GLY A 96 -3.85 5.48 -0.41
CA GLY A 96 -4.99 6.21 -0.96
C GLY A 96 -6.31 5.54 -0.64
N VAL A 97 -6.41 4.23 -0.88
CA VAL A 97 -7.60 3.42 -0.57
C VAL A 97 -7.93 3.45 0.92
N LEU A 98 -6.92 3.30 1.78
CA LEU A 98 -7.10 3.37 3.24
C LEU A 98 -7.60 4.74 3.69
N TYR A 99 -7.03 5.81 3.14
CA TYR A 99 -7.49 7.17 3.41
C TYR A 99 -8.92 7.42 2.93
N THR A 100 -9.32 6.90 1.76
CA THR A 100 -10.71 6.92 1.28
C THR A 100 -11.65 6.21 2.28
N ASN A 101 -11.30 5.02 2.76
CA ASN A 101 -12.10 4.29 3.76
C ASN A 101 -12.18 4.98 5.13
N LEU A 102 -11.23 5.87 5.42
CA LEU A 102 -11.21 6.73 6.60
C LEU A 102 -11.84 8.12 6.36
N ASN A 103 -12.45 8.35 5.19
CA ASN A 103 -13.01 9.65 4.76
C ASN A 103 -12.01 10.81 4.78
N LYS A 104 -10.71 10.53 4.61
CA LYS A 104 -9.62 11.52 4.54
C LYS A 104 -9.25 11.80 3.09
N PHE A 105 -10.21 12.36 2.36
CA PHE A 105 -10.22 12.45 0.91
C PHE A 105 -9.05 13.26 0.31
N ASP A 106 -8.64 14.35 0.95
CA ASP A 106 -7.49 15.15 0.48
C ASP A 106 -6.19 14.34 0.51
N LYS A 107 -5.98 13.60 1.61
CA LYS A 107 -4.82 12.70 1.75
C LYS A 107 -4.88 11.55 0.75
N ALA A 108 -6.08 11.02 0.49
CA ALA A 108 -6.26 9.95 -0.49
C ALA A 108 -5.83 10.41 -1.90
N LYS A 109 -6.26 11.61 -2.30
CA LYS A 109 -5.92 12.23 -3.59
C LYS A 109 -4.41 12.38 -3.76
N GLU A 110 -3.72 12.89 -2.75
CA GLU A 110 -2.26 13.01 -2.81
C GLU A 110 -1.57 11.65 -2.92
N CYS A 111 -2.04 10.64 -2.19
CA CYS A 111 -1.48 9.28 -2.30
C CYS A 111 -1.69 8.66 -3.69
N TYR A 112 -2.85 8.86 -4.32
CA TYR A 112 -3.10 8.37 -5.68
C TYR A 112 -2.24 9.10 -6.73
N LYS A 113 -2.03 10.41 -6.57
CA LYS A 113 -1.09 11.17 -7.42
C LYS A 113 0.34 10.66 -7.27
N GLU A 114 0.80 10.42 -6.04
CA GLU A 114 2.12 9.82 -5.76
C GLU A 114 2.27 8.48 -6.49
N ALA A 115 1.26 7.60 -6.44
CA ALA A 115 1.28 6.32 -7.13
C ALA A 115 1.50 6.47 -8.65
N LEU A 116 0.80 7.42 -9.28
CA LEU A 116 0.92 7.71 -10.72
C LEU A 116 2.25 8.35 -11.11
N VAL A 117 2.86 9.14 -10.23
CA VAL A 117 4.22 9.68 -10.45
C VAL A 117 5.25 8.56 -10.44
N ILE A 118 5.09 7.56 -9.58
CA ILE A 118 6.02 6.43 -9.45
C ILE A 118 5.83 5.43 -10.61
N ASP A 119 4.58 5.11 -10.94
CA ASP A 119 4.22 4.20 -12.02
C ASP A 119 2.97 4.73 -12.76
N ALA A 120 3.19 5.30 -13.94
CA ALA A 120 2.12 5.80 -14.80
C ALA A 120 1.12 4.71 -15.24
N LYS A 121 1.44 3.42 -15.05
CA LYS A 121 0.57 2.28 -15.34
C LYS A 121 -0.32 1.87 -14.16
N CYS A 122 -0.28 2.58 -13.03
CA CYS A 122 -1.19 2.34 -11.92
C CYS A 122 -2.60 2.86 -12.25
N TYR A 123 -3.27 2.18 -13.18
CA TYR A 123 -4.59 2.56 -13.69
C TYR A 123 -5.64 2.62 -12.58
N GLU A 124 -5.51 1.80 -11.55
CA GLU A 124 -6.41 1.80 -10.40
C GLU A 124 -6.35 3.13 -9.63
N ALA A 125 -5.17 3.74 -9.50
CA ALA A 125 -5.03 5.06 -8.89
C ALA A 125 -5.67 6.15 -9.75
N PHE A 126 -5.51 6.05 -11.08
CA PHE A 126 -6.16 6.96 -12.02
C PHE A 126 -7.69 6.84 -11.95
N GLU A 127 -8.23 5.62 -11.96
CA GLU A 127 -9.68 5.39 -11.83
C GLU A 127 -10.22 5.99 -10.53
N GLN A 128 -9.55 5.79 -9.39
CA GLN A 128 -9.99 6.37 -8.12
C GLN A 128 -10.02 7.91 -8.12
N LEU A 129 -9.15 8.56 -8.89
CA LEU A 129 -9.14 10.02 -9.05
C LEU A 129 -10.29 10.50 -9.95
N ILE A 130 -10.65 9.73 -10.99
CA ILE A 130 -11.74 10.07 -11.91
C ILE A 130 -13.11 9.72 -11.32
N SER A 131 -13.25 8.58 -10.63
CA SER A 131 -14.54 8.05 -10.16
C SER A 131 -15.08 8.74 -8.92
N ASN A 132 -14.22 9.27 -8.04
CA ASN A 132 -14.65 9.77 -6.72
C ASN A 132 -15.01 11.26 -6.66
N ASN A 133 -15.09 12.01 -7.77
CA ASN A 133 -15.31 13.48 -7.73
C ASN A 133 -14.37 14.23 -6.75
N LEU A 134 -13.19 13.66 -6.44
CA LEU A 134 -12.17 14.25 -5.55
C LEU A 134 -11.49 15.48 -6.17
N MET A 135 -11.96 15.93 -7.34
CA MET A 135 -11.53 17.13 -8.04
C MET A 135 -12.62 18.20 -8.18
N THR A 136 -13.87 17.99 -7.73
CA THR A 136 -14.98 18.92 -8.08
C THR A 136 -15.81 19.43 -6.89
N ALA A 137 -15.29 19.37 -5.65
CA ALA A 137 -16.00 19.97 -4.51
C ALA A 137 -15.61 21.43 -4.21
N GLU A 138 -14.55 21.98 -4.82
CA GLU A 138 -14.08 23.35 -4.50
C GLU A 138 -14.45 24.44 -5.52
N GLU A 139 -15.11 24.13 -6.65
CA GLU A 139 -15.46 25.15 -7.66
C GLU A 139 -16.97 25.34 -7.88
N GLY A 140 -17.81 24.98 -6.90
CA GLY A 140 -19.27 24.98 -7.06
C GLY A 140 -20.08 25.70 -5.98
N MET A 141 -19.47 26.47 -5.07
CA MET A 141 -20.21 27.29 -4.09
C MET A 141 -19.70 28.74 -4.09
N LYS A 142 -19.88 29.40 -5.23
CA LYS A 142 -20.18 30.82 -5.27
C LYS A 142 -21.46 30.95 -6.10
N ASP A 143 -22.58 31.05 -5.40
CA ASP A 143 -23.56 32.15 -5.50
C ASP A 143 -24.78 31.84 -4.63
#